data_AF-A0A965Z5F5-F1
#
_entry.id   AF-A0A965Z5F5-F1
#
_cell.length_a   1.000
_cell.length_b   1.000
_cell.length_c   1.000
_cell.angle_alpha   90.00
_cell.angle_beta   90.00
_cell.angle_gamma   90.00
#
_symmetry.space_group_name_H-M   'P 1'
#
loop_
_entity.id
_entity.type
_entity.pdbx_description
1 polymer ?
#
loop_
_entity_poly.entity_id
_entity_poly.type
_entity_poly.pdbx_seq_one_letter_code
_entity_poly.pdbx_strand_id
1 'polypeptide(L)'
;MPDVTNAVQTNRVYLIEDVVAAADEDGDGMPDQLEPDEEDYPGWDGQGPDDDYDGDGISNFGELIAGTHPGNRDSVFEISDYDLPSPGNNDEFTLIFKSVPGRRYFIRGATSMGNNTEWYNLSGVILATETETDCVVQFPEGVVIRFFQLVVWAP
;
A
#
# COMPACT_ATOMS: atom_id res chain seq x y z
N MET A 1 -21.00 -25.46 11.25
CA MET A 1 -19.68 -24.80 11.31
C MET A 1 -19.47 -24.16 9.96
N PRO A 2 -19.41 -22.84 9.82
CA PRO A 2 -19.14 -22.24 8.53
C PRO A 2 -17.62 -22.07 8.36
N ASP A 3 -17.19 -22.65 7.25
CA ASP A 3 -15.93 -22.54 6.54
C ASP A 3 -15.59 -21.06 6.26
N VAL A 4 -14.47 -20.58 6.78
CA VAL A 4 -13.91 -19.25 6.48
C VAL A 4 -12.84 -19.41 5.40
N THR A 5 -13.30 -19.59 4.17
CA THR A 5 -12.43 -19.69 3.00
C THR A 5 -11.94 -18.30 2.62
N ASN A 6 -10.64 -18.08 2.85
CA ASN A 6 -9.74 -17.07 2.30
C ASN A 6 -10.39 -15.98 1.42
N ALA A 7 -10.61 -14.79 2.00
CA ALA A 7 -10.78 -13.59 1.21
C ALA A 7 -9.42 -13.20 0.62
N VAL A 8 -9.34 -13.19 -0.71
CA VAL A 8 -8.21 -12.65 -1.47
C VAL A 8 -7.97 -11.22 -0.99
N GLN A 9 -6.84 -11.00 -0.32
CA GLN A 9 -6.39 -9.71 0.17
C GLN A 9 -6.06 -8.86 -1.06
N THR A 10 -7.03 -8.06 -1.50
CA THR A 10 -6.81 -7.14 -2.61
C THR A 10 -6.21 -5.88 -2.02
N ASN A 11 -4.88 -5.76 -2.07
CA ASN A 11 -4.22 -4.48 -1.82
C ASN A 11 -4.71 -3.49 -2.89
N ARG A 12 -5.67 -2.64 -2.52
CA ARG A 12 -6.10 -1.52 -3.35
C ARG A 12 -5.42 -0.27 -2.82
N VAL A 13 -4.48 0.28 -3.57
CA VAL A 13 -3.91 1.61 -3.33
C VAL A 13 -4.88 2.63 -3.93
N TYR A 14 -5.34 3.60 -3.15
CA TYR A 14 -6.17 4.71 -3.64
C TYR A 14 -5.30 5.96 -3.79
N LEU A 15 -5.16 6.42 -5.03
CA LEU A 15 -4.44 7.63 -5.41
C LEU A 15 -5.28 8.87 -5.08
N ILE A 16 -4.67 9.89 -4.46
CA ILE A 16 -5.21 11.25 -4.41
C ILE A 16 -4.20 12.12 -5.16
N GLU A 17 -4.35 12.23 -6.48
CA GLU A 17 -3.43 13.04 -7.30
C GLU A 17 -3.72 14.54 -7.12
N ASP A 18 -2.67 15.32 -6.94
CA ASP A 18 -2.65 16.72 -7.39
C ASP A 18 -2.22 16.69 -8.85
N VAL A 19 -3.18 16.70 -9.78
CA VAL A 19 -2.96 16.53 -11.22
C VAL A 19 -2.26 17.78 -11.78
N VAL A 20 -0.95 17.86 -11.60
CA VAL A 20 -0.08 18.51 -12.58
C VAL A 20 0.10 17.49 -13.69
N ALA A 21 -0.27 17.82 -14.92
CA ALA A 21 -0.03 16.95 -16.07
C ALA A 21 1.47 16.69 -16.18
N ALA A 22 1.92 15.57 -15.63
CA ALA A 22 3.30 15.14 -15.73
C ALA A 22 3.57 14.74 -17.18
N ALA A 23 4.75 15.08 -17.68
CA ALA A 23 5.19 14.66 -19.00
C ALA A 23 5.31 13.12 -19.04
N ASP A 24 5.08 12.56 -20.21
CA ASP A 24 5.10 11.13 -20.56
C ASP A 24 5.70 11.12 -21.98
N GLU A 25 7.04 11.07 -22.05
CA GLU A 25 7.85 11.30 -23.24
C GLU A 25 7.74 10.14 -24.23
N ASP A 26 7.60 8.91 -23.72
CA ASP A 26 7.52 7.69 -24.51
C ASP A 26 6.07 7.20 -24.76
N GLY A 27 5.10 7.74 -24.01
CA GLY A 27 3.67 7.53 -24.20
C GLY A 27 3.17 6.19 -23.65
N ASP A 28 3.87 5.60 -22.70
CA ASP A 28 3.53 4.30 -22.11
C ASP A 28 2.51 4.40 -20.95
N GLY A 29 2.26 5.62 -20.47
CA GLY A 29 1.34 5.91 -19.37
C GLY A 29 2.01 6.11 -18.01
N MET A 30 3.34 6.00 -17.92
CA MET A 30 4.15 6.39 -16.77
C MET A 30 4.61 7.85 -16.92
N PRO A 31 4.42 8.69 -15.90
CA PRO A 31 5.07 10.00 -15.86
C PRO A 31 6.59 9.92 -15.90
N ASP A 32 7.26 10.74 -16.72
CA ASP A 32 8.74 10.86 -16.80
C ASP A 32 9.39 11.09 -15.43
N GLN A 33 8.68 11.75 -14.51
CA GLN A 33 9.18 12.02 -13.16
C GLN A 33 9.21 10.78 -12.26
N LEU A 34 8.48 9.73 -12.64
CA LEU A 34 8.46 8.44 -11.97
C LEU A 34 9.39 7.43 -12.67
N GLU A 35 9.70 7.64 -13.96
CA GLU A 35 10.64 6.80 -14.67
C GLU A 35 12.04 6.84 -14.02
N PRO A 36 12.58 5.69 -13.60
CA PRO A 36 13.92 5.65 -13.04
C PRO A 36 15.02 5.75 -14.10
N ASP A 37 16.17 6.27 -13.70
CA ASP A 37 17.36 6.30 -14.54
C ASP A 37 17.92 4.87 -14.76
N GLU A 38 18.33 4.56 -16.00
CA GLU A 38 18.97 3.27 -16.38
C GLU A 38 20.26 2.99 -15.59
N GLU A 39 20.94 4.02 -15.06
CA GLU A 39 22.11 3.84 -14.18
C GLU A 39 21.74 3.19 -12.84
N ASP A 40 20.56 3.50 -12.30
CA ASP A 40 20.05 2.93 -11.05
C ASP A 40 19.32 1.60 -11.30
N TYR A 41 18.76 1.40 -12.51
CA TYR A 41 18.02 0.20 -12.90
C TYR A 41 18.54 -0.39 -14.23
N PRO A 42 19.64 -1.14 -14.22
CA PRO A 42 20.24 -1.68 -15.45
C PRO A 42 19.32 -2.69 -16.17
N GLY A 43 18.86 -2.36 -17.36
CA GLY A 43 17.89 -3.14 -18.14
C GLY A 43 16.45 -2.69 -17.95
N TRP A 44 16.23 -1.48 -17.42
CA TRP A 44 14.93 -0.83 -17.35
C TRP A 44 14.44 -0.35 -18.72
N ASP A 45 15.36 -0.06 -19.66
CA ASP A 45 15.01 0.38 -21.02
C ASP A 45 13.91 -0.49 -21.66
N GLY A 46 12.75 0.12 -21.88
CA GLY A 46 11.55 -0.51 -22.45
C GLY A 46 10.62 -1.22 -21.46
N GLN A 47 10.78 -1.04 -20.15
CA GLN A 47 9.83 -1.47 -19.13
C GLN A 47 8.66 -0.49 -19.02
N GLY A 48 7.44 -0.99 -19.18
CA GLY A 48 6.22 -0.18 -19.05
C GLY A 48 5.63 -0.14 -17.63
N PRO A 49 4.59 0.68 -17.40
CA PRO A 49 3.94 0.82 -16.09
C PRO A 49 3.23 -0.44 -15.59
N ASP A 50 2.73 -1.26 -16.52
CA ASP A 50 2.03 -2.51 -16.22
C ASP A 50 2.96 -3.73 -16.19
N ASP A 51 4.24 -3.56 -16.54
CA ASP A 51 5.24 -4.63 -16.45
C ASP A 51 5.65 -4.88 -14.99
N ASP A 52 6.32 -6.00 -14.76
CA ASP A 52 6.79 -6.49 -13.45
C ASP A 52 8.28 -6.84 -13.63
N TYR A 53 9.12 -5.82 -13.55
CA TYR A 53 10.52 -5.88 -13.98
C TYR A 53 11.33 -6.91 -13.17
N ASP A 54 11.09 -6.99 -11.86
CA ASP A 54 11.75 -7.96 -10.99
C ASP A 54 10.98 -9.28 -10.80
N GLY A 55 9.71 -9.34 -11.21
CA GLY A 55 8.86 -10.53 -11.27
C GLY A 55 8.17 -10.88 -9.95
N ASP A 56 7.99 -9.94 -9.03
CA ASP A 56 7.39 -10.16 -7.70
C ASP A 56 5.85 -10.14 -7.69
N GLY A 57 5.23 -9.77 -8.82
CA GLY A 57 3.79 -9.73 -9.01
C GLY A 57 3.15 -8.37 -8.73
N ILE A 58 3.94 -7.33 -8.43
CA ILE A 58 3.54 -5.92 -8.38
C ILE A 58 3.97 -5.27 -9.70
N SER A 59 3.15 -4.34 -10.23
CA SER A 59 3.56 -3.63 -11.43
C SER A 59 4.55 -2.51 -11.10
N ASN A 60 5.46 -2.23 -12.03
CA ASN A 60 6.44 -1.16 -11.98
C ASN A 60 5.83 0.17 -11.51
N PHE A 61 4.68 0.54 -12.09
CA PHE A 61 3.97 1.75 -11.67
C PHE A 61 3.47 1.68 -10.22
N GLY A 62 2.90 0.54 -9.81
CA GLY A 62 2.46 0.33 -8.43
C GLY A 62 3.61 0.47 -7.44
N GLU A 63 4.78 -0.02 -7.80
CA GLU A 63 5.98 0.09 -6.98
C GLU A 63 6.51 1.50 -6.86
N LEU A 64 6.65 2.22 -7.97
CA LEU A 64 7.12 3.62 -7.98
C LEU A 64 6.18 4.54 -7.17
N ILE A 65 4.87 4.32 -7.28
CA ILE A 65 3.86 5.01 -6.47
C ILE A 65 4.01 4.68 -4.99
N ALA A 66 4.23 3.41 -4.64
CA ALA A 66 4.49 2.98 -3.27
C ALA A 66 5.87 3.43 -2.74
N GLY A 67 6.77 3.81 -3.64
CA GLY A 67 8.17 4.11 -3.36
C GLY A 67 9.04 2.89 -3.16
N THR A 68 8.55 1.72 -3.56
CA THR A 68 9.36 0.52 -3.62
C THR A 68 10.24 0.52 -4.87
N HIS A 69 11.20 -0.40 -4.92
CA HIS A 69 12.21 -0.46 -5.95
C HIS A 69 11.87 -1.57 -6.96
N PRO A 70 11.42 -1.23 -8.19
CA PRO A 70 10.91 -2.23 -9.13
C PRO A 70 11.92 -3.22 -9.72
N GLY A 71 13.22 -3.03 -9.45
CA GLY A 71 14.28 -4.01 -9.71
C GLY A 71 14.63 -4.93 -8.52
N ASN A 72 13.89 -4.88 -7.41
CA ASN A 72 14.20 -5.59 -6.18
C ASN A 72 12.97 -6.23 -5.52
N ARG A 73 12.81 -7.53 -5.79
CA ARG A 73 11.69 -8.38 -5.34
C ARG A 73 11.42 -8.40 -3.83
N ASP A 74 12.39 -8.00 -3.01
CA ASP A 74 12.23 -7.94 -1.55
C ASP A 74 11.66 -6.59 -1.08
N SER A 75 11.78 -5.55 -1.91
CA SER A 75 11.26 -4.21 -1.69
C SER A 75 9.78 -4.17 -2.07
N VAL A 76 8.89 -4.61 -1.19
CA VAL A 76 7.44 -4.64 -1.47
C VAL A 76 6.64 -3.88 -0.43
N PHE A 77 5.53 -3.29 -0.86
CA PHE A 77 4.54 -2.70 0.03
C PHE A 77 3.50 -3.76 0.43
N GLU A 78 3.76 -4.40 1.56
CA GLU A 78 3.02 -5.57 2.02
C GLU A 78 2.79 -5.52 3.53
N ILE A 79 1.64 -6.05 3.97
CA ILE A 79 1.38 -6.31 5.39
C ILE A 79 2.18 -7.56 5.79
N SER A 80 3.16 -7.40 6.67
CA SER A 80 4.05 -8.50 7.09
C SER A 80 3.48 -9.29 8.26
N ASP A 81 2.77 -8.63 9.18
CA ASP A 81 2.11 -9.29 10.32
C ASP A 81 0.97 -8.43 10.89
N TYR A 82 0.14 -9.03 11.74
CA TYR A 82 -0.88 -8.31 12.48
C TYR A 82 -1.18 -8.97 13.82
N ASP A 83 -1.49 -8.16 14.82
CA ASP A 83 -1.95 -8.64 16.12
C ASP A 83 -3.38 -8.19 16.36
N LEU A 84 -4.23 -9.18 16.67
CA LEU A 84 -5.59 -8.93 17.11
C LEU A 84 -5.60 -8.84 18.64
N PRO A 85 -6.37 -7.92 19.21
CA PRO A 85 -6.35 -7.70 20.63
C PRO A 85 -6.82 -8.97 21.37
N SER A 86 -6.26 -9.17 22.57
CA SER A 86 -6.57 -10.34 23.40
C SER A 86 -8.08 -10.52 23.57
N PRO A 87 -8.61 -11.76 23.65
CA PRO A 87 -10.04 -12.01 23.78
C PRO A 87 -10.66 -11.17 24.91
N GLY A 88 -11.50 -10.20 24.55
CA GLY A 88 -12.18 -9.29 25.50
C GLY A 88 -11.72 -7.83 25.46
N ASN A 89 -10.64 -7.51 24.75
CA ASN A 89 -10.33 -6.15 24.32
C ASN A 89 -10.55 -6.14 22.80
N ASN A 90 -11.51 -5.37 22.28
CA ASN A 90 -11.79 -5.32 20.85
C ASN A 90 -11.47 -3.94 20.27
N ASP A 91 -10.74 -3.11 21.01
CA ASP A 91 -10.67 -1.67 20.73
C ASP A 91 -9.36 -1.29 20.02
N GLU A 92 -8.39 -2.20 19.96
CA GLU A 92 -7.05 -1.95 19.40
C GLU A 92 -6.66 -3.01 18.36
N PHE A 93 -5.87 -2.64 17.35
CA PHE A 93 -5.32 -3.57 16.36
C PHE A 93 -3.91 -3.14 16.00
N THR A 94 -2.96 -4.06 16.01
CA THR A 94 -1.58 -3.76 15.59
C THR A 94 -1.39 -4.27 14.18
N LEU A 95 -0.94 -3.41 13.28
CA LEU A 95 -0.54 -3.77 11.92
C LEU A 95 0.97 -3.59 11.79
N ILE A 96 1.64 -4.60 11.23
CA ILE A 96 3.06 -4.55 10.89
C ILE A 96 3.15 -4.69 9.37
N PHE A 97 3.87 -3.77 8.73
CA PHE A 97 3.98 -3.73 7.28
C PHE A 97 5.36 -3.28 6.82
N LYS A 98 5.79 -3.81 5.68
CA LYS A 98 6.98 -3.34 4.97
C LYS A 98 6.74 -1.91 4.50
N SER A 99 7.68 -1.03 4.83
CA SER A 99 7.58 0.40 4.57
C SER A 99 8.84 0.93 3.90
N VAL A 100 8.76 2.13 3.34
CA VAL A 100 9.90 2.82 2.74
C VAL A 100 10.19 4.09 3.55
N PRO A 101 11.42 4.28 4.08
CA PRO A 101 11.76 5.48 4.82
C PRO A 101 11.42 6.77 4.05
N GLY A 102 10.77 7.72 4.71
CA GLY A 102 10.32 8.98 4.11
C GLY A 102 8.95 8.93 3.45
N ARG A 103 8.39 7.73 3.18
CA ARG A 103 7.01 7.58 2.72
C ARG A 103 6.01 7.74 3.85
N ARG A 104 4.82 8.20 3.49
CA ARG A 104 3.72 8.48 4.41
C ARG A 104 2.62 7.46 4.19
N TYR A 105 2.11 6.88 5.27
CA TYR A 105 1.09 5.86 5.26
C TYR A 105 -0.09 6.25 6.13
N PHE A 106 -1.24 5.61 5.92
CA PHE A 106 -2.36 5.65 6.85
C PHE A 106 -3.18 4.37 6.73
N ILE A 107 -3.87 4.03 7.82
CA ILE A 107 -4.67 2.83 7.94
C ILE A 107 -6.13 3.22 7.99
N ARG A 108 -6.94 2.55 7.15
CA ARG A 108 -8.40 2.68 7.13
C ARG A 108 -9.05 1.36 7.49
N GLY A 109 -10.25 1.45 8.05
CA GLY A 109 -11.07 0.31 8.43
C GLY A 109 -12.47 0.42 7.86
N ALA A 110 -13.10 -0.71 7.56
CA ALA A 110 -14.49 -0.78 7.15
C ALA A 110 -15.25 -1.89 7.89
N THR A 111 -16.54 -1.69 8.08
CA THR A 111 -17.45 -2.66 8.72
C THR A 111 -17.97 -3.72 7.75
N SER A 112 -18.01 -3.40 6.45
CA SER A 112 -18.43 -4.30 5.37
C SER A 112 -17.69 -3.95 4.08
N MET A 113 -17.55 -4.92 3.17
CA MET A 113 -17.02 -4.70 1.82
C MET A 113 -18.16 -4.66 0.80
N GLY A 114 -18.12 -3.67 -0.08
CA GLY A 114 -19.06 -3.49 -1.19
C GLY A 114 -18.74 -2.25 -2.03
N ASN A 115 -19.57 -1.97 -3.04
CA ASN A 115 -19.34 -0.86 -3.97
C ASN A 115 -19.33 0.53 -3.29
N ASN A 116 -20.05 0.68 -2.17
CA ASN A 116 -20.10 1.90 -1.36
C ASN A 116 -19.51 1.67 0.03
N THR A 117 -18.35 1.01 0.10
CA THR A 117 -17.67 0.77 1.38
C THR A 117 -17.35 2.10 2.06
N GLU A 118 -17.90 2.31 3.26
CA GLU A 118 -17.53 3.44 4.11
C GLU A 118 -16.24 3.10 4.86
N TRP A 119 -15.22 3.94 4.66
CA TRP A 119 -13.91 3.79 5.28
C TRP A 119 -13.73 4.78 6.42
N TYR A 120 -13.41 4.27 7.61
CA TYR A 120 -13.01 5.03 8.78
C TYR A 120 -11.49 5.18 8.76
N ASN A 121 -10.98 6.40 8.95
CA ASN A 121 -9.55 6.59 9.20
C ASN A 121 -9.25 6.09 10.62
N LEU A 122 -8.47 5.00 10.72
CA LEU A 122 -8.09 4.40 12.01
C LEU A 122 -6.77 4.96 12.54
N SER A 123 -5.93 5.50 11.67
CA SER A 123 -4.69 6.19 12.03
C SER A 123 -4.67 7.64 11.52
N GLY A 124 -3.79 8.44 12.11
CA GLY A 124 -3.26 9.64 11.45
C GLY A 124 -2.25 9.29 10.34
N VAL A 125 -1.51 10.29 9.87
CA VAL A 125 -0.38 10.08 8.95
C VAL A 125 0.78 9.44 9.71
N ILE A 126 1.25 8.31 9.20
CA ILE A 126 2.39 7.55 9.69
C ILE A 126 3.57 7.86 8.78
N LEU A 127 4.59 8.54 9.28
CA LEU A 127 5.83 8.75 8.53
C LEU A 127 6.76 7.56 8.80
N ALA A 128 7.03 6.76 7.78
CA ALA A 128 7.97 5.65 7.91
C ALA A 128 9.39 6.18 8.03
N THR A 129 10.15 5.58 8.95
CA THR A 129 11.57 5.92 9.18
C THR A 129 12.49 4.72 8.94
N GLU A 130 11.92 3.52 8.88
CA GLU A 130 12.61 2.26 8.64
C GLU A 130 11.90 1.48 7.52
N THR A 131 12.45 0.31 7.20
CA THR A 131 11.94 -0.57 6.14
C THR A 131 10.76 -1.44 6.59
N GLU A 132 10.41 -1.40 7.87
CA GLU A 132 9.22 -2.00 8.45
C GLU A 132 8.63 -1.03 9.47
N THR A 133 7.31 -0.95 9.55
CA THR A 133 6.60 -0.09 10.48
C THR A 133 5.53 -0.90 11.21
N ASP A 134 5.52 -0.81 12.54
CA ASP A 134 4.40 -1.24 13.36
C ASP A 134 3.51 -0.06 13.73
N CYS A 135 2.19 -0.26 13.70
CA CYS A 135 1.23 0.76 14.08
C CYS A 135 0.06 0.15 14.84
N VAL A 136 -0.17 0.65 16.05
CA VAL A 136 -1.38 0.36 16.82
C VAL A 136 -2.46 1.35 16.43
N VAL A 137 -3.60 0.84 15.96
CA VAL A 137 -4.78 1.64 15.64
C VAL A 137 -5.92 1.35 16.62
N GLN A 138 -6.75 2.35 16.84
CA GLN A 138 -7.93 2.26 17.71
C GLN A 138 -9.19 2.19 16.86
N PHE A 139 -10.19 1.43 17.30
CA PHE A 139 -11.47 1.38 16.62
C PHE A 139 -12.41 2.49 17.14
N PRO A 140 -13.28 3.03 16.27
CA PRO A 140 -14.31 3.95 16.73
C PRO A 140 -15.27 3.24 17.71
N GLU A 141 -15.68 3.95 18.77
CA GLU A 141 -16.54 3.38 19.82
C GLU A 141 -17.85 2.84 19.23
N GLY A 142 -18.17 1.58 19.56
CA GLY A 142 -19.38 0.90 19.09
C GLY A 142 -19.35 0.47 17.63
N VAL A 143 -18.22 0.63 16.92
CA VAL A 143 -18.06 0.21 15.52
C VAL A 143 -17.20 -1.05 15.44
N VAL A 144 -17.74 -2.09 14.79
CA VAL A 144 -17.01 -3.33 14.55
C VAL A 144 -16.34 -3.27 13.19
N ILE A 145 -15.03 -3.01 13.19
CA ILE A 145 -14.20 -3.05 11.99
C ILE A 145 -13.92 -4.52 11.61
N ARG A 146 -14.03 -4.84 10.32
CA ARG A 146 -13.84 -6.20 9.78
C ARG A 146 -12.83 -6.26 8.64
N PHE A 147 -12.64 -5.13 7.97
CA PHE A 147 -11.78 -4.99 6.82
C PHE A 147 -10.80 -3.86 7.07
N PHE A 148 -9.55 -4.06 6.66
CA PHE A 148 -8.48 -3.10 6.84
C PHE A 148 -7.86 -2.77 5.49
N GLN A 149 -7.40 -1.53 5.37
CA GLN A 149 -6.68 -1.06 4.20
C GLN A 149 -5.49 -0.24 4.68
N LEU A 150 -4.30 -0.67 4.28
CA LEU A 150 -3.09 0.12 4.37
C LEU A 150 -2.95 0.94 3.09
N VAL A 151 -2.71 2.24 3.22
CA VAL A 151 -2.59 3.15 2.08
C VAL A 151 -1.28 3.91 2.19
N VAL A 152 -0.56 3.96 1.08
CA VAL A 152 0.61 4.80 0.88
C VAL A 152 0.20 6.10 0.21
N TRP A 153 0.74 7.22 0.69
CA TRP A 153 0.58 8.52 0.05
C TRP A 153 1.61 8.63 -1.07
N ALA A 154 1.12 8.70 -2.31
CA ALA A 154 1.91 9.02 -3.49
C ALA A 154 2.52 10.43 -3.36
N PRO A 155 3.71 10.67 -3.96
CA PRO A 155 4.37 11.97 -3.92
C PRO A 155 3.66 13.02 -4.77
#